data_AF-A0A662PLM0-F1
#
_entry.id   AF-A0A662PLM0-F1
#
_cell.length_a   1.000
_cell.length_b   1.000
_cell.length_c   1.000
_cell.angle_alpha   90.00
_cell.angle_beta   90.00
_cell.angle_gamma   90.00
#
_symmetry.space_group_name_H-M   'P 1'
#
loop_
_entity.id
_entity.type
_entity.pdbx_description
1 polymer ?
#
loop_
_entity_poly.entity_id
_entity_poly.type
_entity_poly.pdbx_seq_one_letter_code
_entity_poly.pdbx_strand_id
1 'polypeptide(L)' 'MITRDEALKLLEEKLGSGKLFKHSLAVEAIMRELARRLGEDEELWGLTGLLHDVD' A
#
# COMPACT_ATOMS: atom_id res chain seq x y z
N MET A 1 -9.05 10.85 -3.66
CA MET A 1 -7.98 9.86 -3.35
C MET A 1 -8.29 8.64 -4.19
N ILE A 2 -7.28 7.98 -4.78
CA ILE A 2 -7.52 6.72 -5.52
C ILE A 2 -7.99 5.65 -4.54
N THR A 3 -8.81 4.71 -5.02
CA THR A 3 -9.22 3.56 -4.23
C THR A 3 -8.07 2.57 -4.06
N ARG A 4 -8.14 1.73 -3.02
CA ARG A 4 -7.17 0.64 -2.82
C ARG A 4 -7.08 -0.28 -4.03
N ASP A 5 -8.20 -0.56 -4.68
CA ASP A 5 -8.23 -1.44 -5.85
C ASP A 5 -7.57 -0.80 -7.08
N GLU A 6 -7.75 0.51 -7.28
CA GLU A 6 -7.02 1.27 -8.31
C GLU A 6 -5.52 1.29 -8.02
N ALA A 7 -5.12 1.50 -6.76
CA ALA A 7 -3.73 1.45 -6.33
C ALA A 7 -3.11 0.06 -6.54
N LEU A 8 -3.85 -1.01 -6.23
CA LEU A 8 -3.40 -2.38 -6.40
C LEU A 8 -3.19 -2.75 -7.87
N LYS A 9 -4.11 -2.33 -8.74
CA LYS A 9 -3.96 -2.50 -10.19
C LYS A 9 -2.74 -1.75 -10.72
N LEU A 10 -2.56 -0.50 -10.32
CA LEU A 10 -1.38 0.28 -10.71
C LEU A 10 -0.08 -0.38 -10.26
N LEU A 11 -0.05 -0.88 -9.02
CA LEU A 11 1.10 -1.60 -8.47
C LEU A 11 1.41 -2.88 -9.26
N GLU A 12 0.38 -3.65 -9.62
CA GLU A 12 0.52 -4.86 -10.44
C GLU A 12 1.01 -4.52 -11.86
N GLU A 13 0.50 -3.45 -12.47
CA GLU A 13 0.95 -2.98 -13.79
C GLU A 13 2.41 -2.52 -13.79
N LYS A 14 2.88 -1.90 -12.71
CA LYS A 14 4.24 -1.36 -12.59
C LYS A 14 5.29 -2.38 -12.16
N LEU A 15 4.97 -3.18 -11.14
CA LEU A 15 5.92 -4.10 -10.50
C LEU A 15 5.69 -5.57 -10.90
N GLY A 16 4.58 -5.88 -11.57
CA GLY A 16 4.15 -7.25 -11.82
C GLY A 16 3.82 -8.00 -10.51
N SER A 17 3.80 -9.32 -10.56
CA SER A 17 3.51 -10.17 -9.39
C SER A 17 4.77 -10.64 -8.64
N GLY A 18 5.81 -9.80 -8.63
CA GLY A 18 7.15 -10.12 -8.12
C GLY A 18 7.34 -10.00 -6.60
N LYS A 19 8.60 -10.04 -6.16
CA LYS A 19 8.97 -9.81 -4.74
C LYS A 19 8.55 -8.40 -4.27
N LEU A 20 8.74 -7.39 -5.11
CA LEU A 20 8.41 -6.00 -4.78
C LEU A 20 6.91 -5.81 -4.58
N PHE A 21 6.07 -6.47 -5.39
CA PHE A 21 4.62 -6.46 -5.18
C PHE A 21 4.22 -7.01 -3.80
N LYS A 22 4.78 -8.16 -3.40
CA LYS A 22 4.53 -8.75 -2.09
C LYS A 22 5.07 -7.89 -0.94
N HIS A 23 6.21 -7.22 -1.16
CA HIS A 23 6.77 -6.26 -0.23
C HIS A 23 5.81 -5.08 0.01
N SER A 24 5.32 -4.45 -1.05
CA SER A 24 4.35 -3.35 -0.94
C SER A 24 3.06 -3.75 -0.22
N LEU A 25 2.55 -4.97 -0.46
CA LEU A 25 1.40 -5.51 0.29
C LEU A 25 1.69 -5.69 1.78
N ALA A 26 2.89 -6.17 2.13
CA ALA A 26 3.29 -6.29 3.54
C ALA A 26 3.43 -4.92 4.20
N VAL A 27 4.01 -3.94 3.51
CA VAL A 27 4.14 -2.56 3.99
C VAL A 27 2.77 -1.91 4.17
N GLU A 28 1.83 -2.07 3.24
CA GLU A 28 0.43 -1.63 3.42
C GLU A 28 -0.15 -2.15 4.75
N ALA A 29 -0.03 -3.46 5.01
CA ALA A 29 -0.59 -4.07 6.21
C ALA A 29 0.03 -3.51 7.50
N ILE A 30 1.35 -3.29 7.49
CA ILE A 30 2.09 -2.68 8.61
C ILE A 30 1.63 -1.22 8.82
N MET A 31 1.51 -0.46 7.73
CA MET A 31 1.11 0.95 7.79
C MET A 31 -0.32 1.12 8.32
N ARG A 32 -1.26 0.25 7.92
CA ARG A 32 -2.63 0.24 8.47
C ARG A 32 -2.64 -0.04 9.97
N GLU A 33 -1.84 -1.00 10.42
CA GLU A 33 -1.73 -1.34 11.85
C GLU A 33 -1.07 -0.21 12.65
N LEU A 34 -0.06 0.46 12.09
CA LEU A 34 0.56 1.64 12.71
C LEU A 34 -0.44 2.79 12.82
N ALA A 35 -1.22 3.06 11.77
CA ALA A 35 -2.24 4.10 11.79
C ALA A 35 -3.26 3.86 12.91
N ARG A 36 -3.75 2.61 13.06
CA ARG A 36 -4.63 2.24 14.19
C ARG A 36 -4.03 2.54 15.55
N ARG A 37 -2.75 2.20 15.74
CA ARG A 37 -2.04 2.39 17.01
C ARG A 37 -1.82 3.86 17.34
N LEU A 38 -1.65 4.69 16.31
CA LEU A 38 -1.37 6.12 16.44
C LEU A 38 -2.63 6.98 16.40
N GLY A 39 -3.80 6.41 16.09
CA GLY A 39 -5.05 7.16 15.95
C GLY A 39 -5.12 7.96 14.64
N GLU A 40 -4.40 7.50 13.61
CA GLU A 40 -4.30 8.14 12.30
C GLU A 40 -5.23 7.47 11.28
N ASP A 41 -5.33 8.06 10.08
CA ASP A 41 -6.14 7.54 8.98
C ASP A 41 -5.54 6.26 8.38
N GLU A 42 -6.19 5.12 8.64
CA GLU A 42 -5.78 3.80 8.15
C GLU A 42 -5.77 3.69 6.62
N GLU A 43 -6.70 4.33 5.93
CA GLU A 43 -6.80 4.23 4.48
C GLU A 43 -5.68 5.03 3.82
N LEU A 44 -5.44 6.25 4.30
CA LEU A 44 -4.34 7.08 3.82
C LEU A 44 -2.99 6.38 4.02
N TRP A 45 -2.73 5.88 5.24
CA TRP A 45 -1.47 5.19 5.56
C TRP A 45 -1.32 3.89 4.77
N GLY A 46 -2.40 3.13 4.63
CA GLY A 46 -2.42 1.92 3.81
C GLY A 46 -2.06 2.21 2.35
N LEU A 47 -2.68 3.23 1.74
CA LEU A 47 -2.41 3.65 0.37
C LEU A 47 -0.97 4.15 0.19
N THR A 48 -0.47 4.96 1.14
CA THR A 48 0.93 5.40 1.14
C THR A 48 1.88 4.21 1.21
N GLY A 49 1.63 3.25 2.09
CA GLY A 49 2.44 2.03 2.20
C GLY A 49 2.36 1.14 0.95
N LEU A 50 1.20 1.05 0.32
CA LEU A 50 1.00 0.23 -0.88
C LEU A 50 1.78 0.77 -2.09
N LEU A 51 1.91 2.10 -2.20
CA LEU A 51 2.49 2.76 -3.38
C LEU A 51 3.88 3.39 -3.14
N HIS A 52 4.48 3.19 -1.96
CA HIS A 52 5.73 3.86 -1.60
C HIS A 52 6.90 3.59 -2.56
N ASP A 53 6.93 2.41 -3.17
CA ASP A 53 8.00 1.92 -4.06
C ASP A 53 7.51 1.77 -5.52
N VAL A 54 6.57 2.61 -5.97
CA VAL A 54 5.98 2.51 -7.32
C VAL A 54 6.75 3.26 -8.43
N ASP A 55 7.91 3.84 -8.10
CA ASP A 55 8.80 4.59 -9.02
C ASP A 55 9.59 3.72 -10.02
#